data_AF-A0A4V4HCJ0-F1
#
_entry.id   AF-A0A4V4HCJ0-F1
#
_cell.length_a   1.000
_cell.length_b   1.000
_cell.length_c   1.000
_cell.angle_alpha   90.00
_cell.angle_beta   90.00
_cell.angle_gamma   90.00
#
_symmetry.space_group_name_H-M   'P 1'
#
loop_
_entity.id
_entity.type
_entity.pdbx_description
1 polymer ?
#
loop_
_entity_poly.entity_id
_entity_poly.type
_entity_poly.pdbx_seq_one_letter_code
_entity_poly.pdbx_strand_id
1 'polypeptide(L)'
;MLQCSNCSSFLLNPRVSLEEDSDEKILQRLRSPAEATEEEKTRANQILLDAENDFASYDAEIARLKTALSDIEHKRQCLQDYVDKHRSLFAPVRRLPPEVLGLIFPNRLSQPKKVLLYEDLRCSKLSALVFSQVSIGWRRVALDLPRLW
;
A
#
# COMPACT_ATOMS: atom_id res chain seq x y z
N MET A 1 -28.21 10.39 0.32
CA MET A 1 -27.76 9.66 -0.89
C MET A 1 -26.27 9.90 -1.08
N LEU A 2 -25.45 8.84 -1.17
CA LEU A 2 -24.02 8.97 -1.49
C LEU A 2 -23.84 8.68 -2.99
N GLN A 3 -23.55 9.73 -3.76
CA GLN A 3 -23.33 9.64 -5.20
C GLN A 3 -21.85 9.82 -5.51
N CYS A 4 -21.30 8.96 -6.36
CA CYS A 4 -19.92 9.12 -6.80
C CYS A 4 -19.80 10.38 -7.65
N SER A 5 -18.95 11.32 -7.23
CA SER A 5 -18.74 12.61 -7.90
C SER A 5 -18.19 12.49 -9.33
N ASN A 6 -17.68 11.31 -9.71
CA ASN A 6 -16.99 11.10 -10.98
C ASN A 6 -17.75 10.24 -11.99
N CYS A 7 -18.60 9.29 -11.54
CA CYS A 7 -19.38 8.43 -12.43
C CYS A 7 -20.90 8.57 -12.28
N SER A 8 -21.37 9.46 -11.40
CA SER A 8 -22.79 9.75 -11.14
C SER A 8 -23.65 8.54 -10.77
N SER A 9 -23.05 7.38 -10.55
CA SER A 9 -23.74 6.19 -10.07
C SER A 9 -24.10 6.36 -8.60
N PHE A 10 -25.35 6.08 -8.27
CA PHE A 10 -25.76 5.88 -6.88
C PHE A 10 -25.01 4.65 -6.37
N LEU A 11 -24.08 4.84 -5.44
CA LEU A 11 -23.31 3.71 -4.89
C LEU A 11 -24.21 2.87 -3.98
N LEU A 12 -25.09 3.55 -3.23
CA LEU A 12 -25.97 2.93 -2.25
C LEU A 12 -27.26 3.76 -2.13
N ASN A 13 -28.40 3.09 -2.06
CA ASN A 13 -29.69 3.72 -1.78
C ASN A 13 -30.20 3.21 -0.43
N PRO A 14 -29.94 3.94 0.68
CA PRO A 14 -30.38 3.53 2.01
C PRO A 14 -31.90 3.38 2.05
N ARG A 15 -32.36 2.29 2.63
CA ARG A 15 -33.76 2.06 2.99
C ARG A 15 -34.13 2.76 4.29
N VAL A 16 -33.17 2.91 5.21
CA VAL A 16 -33.39 3.65 6.47
C VAL A 16 -32.78 5.04 6.40
N SER A 17 -33.61 6.05 6.66
CA SER A 17 -33.18 7.44 6.82
C SER A 17 -32.81 7.72 8.27
N LEU A 18 -31.54 8.02 8.54
CA LEU A 18 -31.04 8.32 9.88
C LEU A 18 -31.56 9.65 10.47
N GLU A 19 -32.27 10.46 9.68
CA GLU A 19 -32.81 11.75 10.11
C GLU A 19 -34.22 11.66 10.72
N GLU A 20 -34.96 10.55 10.52
CA GLU A 20 -36.39 10.47 10.89
C GLU A 20 -36.65 10.02 12.34
N ASP A 21 -35.74 9.24 12.92
CA ASP A 21 -35.76 8.82 14.33
C ASP A 21 -34.56 9.42 15.09
N SER A 22 -34.71 10.68 15.50
CA SER A 22 -33.77 11.31 16.43
C SER A 22 -33.65 10.46 17.70
N ASP A 23 -32.44 10.21 18.19
CA ASP A 23 -32.14 9.45 19.42
C ASP A 23 -33.05 9.82 20.61
N GLU A 24 -33.46 11.08 20.68
CA GLU A 24 -34.41 11.61 21.67
C GLU A 24 -35.77 10.88 21.67
N LYS A 25 -36.33 10.53 20.50
CA LYS A 25 -37.59 9.78 20.40
C LYS A 25 -37.44 8.35 20.93
N ILE A 26 -36.32 7.71 20.62
CA ILE A 26 -36.02 6.35 21.09
C ILE A 26 -35.88 6.37 22.61
N LEU A 27 -35.11 7.32 23.16
CA LEU A 27 -34.93 7.49 24.59
C LEU A 27 -36.24 7.81 25.33
N GLN A 28 -37.09 8.67 24.76
CA GLN A 28 -38.40 8.97 25.31
C GLN A 28 -39.30 7.72 25.33
N ARG A 29 -39.25 6.88 24.29
CA ARG A 29 -39.99 5.63 24.27
C ARG A 29 -39.51 4.61 25.29
N LEU A 30 -38.20 4.47 25.49
CA LEU A 30 -37.62 3.58 26.51
C LEU A 30 -38.01 3.97 27.94
N ARG A 31 -38.34 5.25 28.19
CA ARG A 31 -38.77 5.75 29.51
C ARG A 31 -40.27 5.58 29.79
N SER A 32 -41.06 5.25 28.77
CA SER A 32 -42.51 5.04 28.93
C SER A 32 -42.79 3.65 29.53
N PRO A 33 -43.61 3.54 30.59
CA PRO A 33 -44.01 2.25 31.14
C PRO A 33 -45.12 1.55 30.33
N ALA A 34 -45.68 2.21 29.31
CA ALA A 34 -46.72 1.64 28.46
C ALA A 34 -46.14 0.61 27.48
N GLU A 35 -46.80 -0.55 27.34
CA GLU A 35 -46.45 -1.52 26.30
C GLU A 35 -46.61 -0.91 24.90
N ALA A 36 -45.65 -1.21 24.02
CA ALA A 36 -45.70 -0.80 22.63
C ALA A 36 -46.88 -1.49 21.92
N THR A 37 -47.58 -0.76 21.06
CA THR A 37 -48.67 -1.34 20.27
C THR A 37 -48.12 -2.31 19.22
N GLU A 38 -48.95 -3.23 18.72
CA GLU A 38 -48.52 -4.18 17.69
C GLU A 38 -48.08 -3.47 16.40
N GLU A 39 -48.68 -2.33 16.06
CA GLU A 39 -48.26 -1.49 14.93
C GLU A 39 -46.88 -0.87 15.16
N GLU A 40 -46.58 -0.47 16.39
CA GLU A 40 -45.26 0.07 16.76
C GLU A 40 -44.17 -1.00 16.69
N LYS A 41 -44.45 -2.21 17.20
CA LYS A 41 -43.56 -3.36 17.10
C LYS A 41 -43.29 -3.74 15.63
N THR A 42 -44.34 -3.75 14.81
CA THR A 42 -44.22 -4.07 13.38
C THR A 42 -43.37 -3.03 12.65
N ARG A 43 -43.60 -1.74 12.89
CA ARG A 43 -42.77 -0.67 12.31
C ARG A 43 -41.31 -0.77 12.76
N ALA A 44 -41.06 -0.99 14.05
CA ALA A 44 -39.71 -1.13 14.58
C ALA A 44 -38.98 -2.33 13.96
N ASN A 45 -39.65 -3.48 13.84
CA ASN A 45 -39.08 -4.67 13.19
C ASN A 45 -38.75 -4.43 11.72
N GLN A 46 -39.61 -3.71 10.99
CA GLN A 46 -39.34 -3.35 9.59
C GLN A 46 -38.10 -2.45 9.47
N ILE A 47 -37.99 -1.42 10.31
CA ILE A 47 -36.82 -0.53 10.35
C ILE A 47 -35.55 -1.33 10.67
N LEU A 48 -35.60 -2.25 11.63
CA LEU A 48 -34.45 -3.11 11.97
C LEU A 48 -34.03 -3.98 10.78
N LEU A 49 -34.99 -4.64 10.12
CA LEU A 49 -34.71 -5.46 8.94
C LEU A 49 -34.11 -4.63 7.81
N ASP A 50 -34.65 -3.44 7.55
CA ASP A 50 -34.12 -2.55 6.52
C ASP A 50 -32.71 -2.07 6.86
N ALA A 51 -32.43 -1.73 8.12
CA ALA A 51 -31.11 -1.34 8.60
C ALA A 51 -30.09 -2.49 8.50
N GLU A 52 -30.45 -3.70 8.92
CA GLU A 52 -29.59 -4.89 8.82
C GLU A 52 -29.22 -5.19 7.36
N ASN A 53 -30.19 -5.09 6.47
CA ASN A 53 -29.93 -5.30 5.06
C ASN A 53 -29.08 -4.16 4.44
N ASP A 54 -29.24 -2.92 4.91
CA ASP A 54 -28.39 -1.80 4.49
C ASP A 54 -26.95 -2.00 4.97
N PHE A 55 -26.74 -2.45 6.21
CA PHE A 55 -25.42 -2.86 6.71
C PHE A 55 -24.78 -3.93 5.82
N ALA A 56 -25.51 -5.00 5.51
CA ALA A 56 -25.01 -6.06 4.63
C ALA A 56 -24.64 -5.52 3.23
N SER A 57 -25.43 -4.58 2.70
CA SER A 57 -25.15 -3.93 1.41
C SER A 57 -23.89 -3.07 1.47
N TYR A 58 -23.70 -2.34 2.58
CA TYR A 58 -22.52 -1.51 2.80
C TYR A 58 -21.25 -2.36 2.95
N ASP A 59 -21.31 -3.44 3.72
CA ASP A 59 -20.19 -4.34 3.92
C ASP A 59 -19.75 -5.01 2.61
N ALA A 60 -20.71 -5.43 1.78
CA ALA A 60 -20.44 -5.98 0.46
C ALA A 60 -19.74 -4.97 -0.46
N GLU A 61 -20.22 -3.72 -0.46
CA GLU A 61 -19.63 -2.65 -1.27
C GLU A 61 -18.24 -2.25 -0.77
N ILE A 62 -18.04 -2.17 0.55
CA ILE A 62 -16.73 -1.94 1.18
C ILE A 62 -15.76 -3.05 0.77
N ALA A 63 -16.18 -4.33 0.83
CA ALA A 63 -15.35 -5.44 0.43
C ALA A 63 -14.96 -5.34 -1.06
N ARG A 64 -15.92 -5.06 -1.94
CA ARG A 64 -15.68 -4.87 -3.38
C ARG A 64 -14.67 -3.77 -3.65
N LEU A 65 -14.83 -2.61 -3.01
CA LEU A 65 -13.93 -1.46 -3.20
C LEU A 65 -12.53 -1.74 -2.65
N LYS A 66 -12.41 -2.42 -1.50
CA LYS A 66 -11.10 -2.83 -0.96
C LYS A 66 -10.37 -3.78 -1.89
N THR A 67 -11.06 -4.76 -2.48
CA THR A 67 -10.46 -5.65 -3.48
C THR A 67 -9.98 -4.87 -4.71
N ALA A 68 -10.83 -3.99 -5.26
CA ALA A 68 -10.47 -3.18 -6.43
C ALA A 68 -9.27 -2.25 -6.14
N LEU A 69 -9.21 -1.67 -4.94
CA LEU A 69 -8.07 -0.85 -4.51
C LEU A 69 -6.79 -1.69 -4.45
N SER A 70 -6.84 -2.85 -3.81
CA SER A 70 -5.69 -3.76 -3.70
C SER A 70 -5.15 -4.19 -5.07
N ASP A 71 -6.03 -4.50 -6.03
CA ASP A 71 -5.63 -4.85 -7.39
C ASP A 71 -4.91 -3.69 -8.11
N ILE A 72 -5.40 -2.47 -7.94
CA ILE A 72 -4.80 -1.27 -8.54
C ILE A 72 -3.46 -0.95 -7.90
N GLU A 73 -3.35 -1.04 -6.56
CA GLU A 73 -2.10 -0.86 -5.83
C GLU A 73 -1.03 -1.87 -6.27
N HIS A 74 -1.42 -3.14 -6.42
CA HIS A 74 -0.53 -4.18 -6.92
C HIS A 74 -0.04 -3.86 -8.35
N LYS A 75 -0.95 -3.52 -9.27
CA LYS A 75 -0.58 -3.14 -10.65
C LYS A 75 0.33 -1.92 -10.68
N ARG A 76 0.07 -0.92 -9.83
CA ARG A 76 0.92 0.27 -9.69
C ARG A 76 2.32 -0.11 -9.23
N GLN A 77 2.45 -0.98 -8.23
CA GLN A 77 3.75 -1.44 -7.76
C GLN A 77 4.52 -2.20 -8.84
N CYS A 78 3.87 -3.14 -9.55
CA CYS A 78 4.50 -3.85 -10.65
C CYS A 78 5.00 -2.90 -11.74
N LEU A 79 4.22 -1.88 -12.09
CA LEU A 79 4.60 -0.88 -13.07
C LEU A 79 5.78 -0.02 -12.59
N GLN A 80 5.78 0.37 -11.32
CA GLN A 80 6.89 1.10 -10.72
C GLN A 80 8.20 0.29 -10.79
N ASP A 81 8.16 -0.99 -10.39
CA ASP A 81 9.31 -1.89 -10.47
C ASP A 81 9.81 -2.06 -11.91
N TYR A 82 8.88 -2.18 -12.87
CA TYR A 82 9.21 -2.27 -14.29
C TYR A 82 9.91 -1.00 -14.79
N VAL A 83 9.37 0.17 -14.44
CA VAL A 83 9.96 1.48 -14.80
C VAL A 83 11.35 1.64 -14.18
N ASP A 84 11.53 1.27 -12.91
CA ASP A 84 12.81 1.41 -12.22
C ASP A 84 13.87 0.47 -12.80
N LYS A 85 13.49 -0.77 -13.17
CA LYS A 85 14.37 -1.67 -13.93
C LYS A 85 14.83 -1.05 -15.24
N HIS A 86 13.93 -0.42 -16.00
CA HIS A 86 14.29 0.22 -17.27
C HIS A 86 15.14 1.48 -17.05
N ARG A 87 14.81 2.32 -16.07
CA ARG A 87 15.62 3.49 -15.68
C ARG A 87 17.03 3.07 -15.27
N SER A 88 17.18 1.92 -14.61
CA SER A 88 18.50 1.40 -14.21
C SER A 88 19.43 1.15 -15.40
N LEU A 89 18.89 0.88 -16.60
CA LEU A 89 19.69 0.72 -17.82
C LEU A 89 20.42 2.01 -18.20
N PHE A 90 19.81 3.16 -17.88
CA PHE A 90 20.35 4.49 -18.17
C PHE A 90 21.10 5.10 -17.00
N ALA A 91 21.29 4.35 -15.90
CA ALA A 91 21.97 4.86 -14.72
C ALA A 91 23.39 5.34 -15.08
N PRO A 92 23.79 6.58 -14.72
CA PRO A 92 25.09 7.16 -15.09
C PRO A 92 26.28 6.30 -14.70
N VAL A 93 26.13 5.57 -13.59
CA VAL A 93 27.09 4.62 -13.04
C VAL A 93 27.55 3.54 -14.05
N ARG A 94 26.71 3.21 -15.04
CA ARG A 94 27.03 2.26 -16.12
C ARG A 94 27.83 2.87 -17.26
N ARG A 95 27.95 4.20 -17.32
CA ARG A 95 28.71 4.95 -18.33
C ARG A 95 30.06 5.46 -17.83
N LEU A 96 30.43 5.14 -16.58
CA LEU A 96 31.71 5.54 -16.01
C LEU A 96 32.86 4.80 -16.72
N PRO A 97 33.94 5.51 -17.08
CA PRO A 97 35.15 4.87 -17.58
C PRO A 97 35.75 3.88 -16.56
N PRO A 98 36.39 2.80 -17.02
CA PRO A 98 37.04 1.81 -16.15
C PRO A 98 38.01 2.39 -15.13
N GLU A 99 38.75 3.45 -15.50
CA GLU A 99 39.72 4.13 -14.65
C GLU A 99 39.05 4.78 -13.44
N VAL A 100 37.89 5.42 -13.68
CA VAL A 100 37.09 6.04 -12.62
C VAL A 100 36.54 4.98 -11.68
N LEU A 101 36.08 3.84 -12.22
CA LEU A 101 35.63 2.70 -11.41
C LEU A 101 36.76 2.11 -10.57
N GLY A 102 37.96 2.00 -11.13
CA GLY A 102 39.16 1.55 -10.44
C GLY A 102 39.60 2.47 -9.29
N LEU A 103 39.25 3.76 -9.34
CA LEU A 103 39.42 4.69 -8.23
C LEU A 103 38.31 4.58 -7.18
N ILE A 104 37.08 4.30 -7.59
CA ILE A 104 35.92 4.22 -6.68
C ILE A 104 35.97 2.96 -5.83
N PHE A 105 36.23 1.78 -6.43
CA PHE A 105 36.11 0.49 -5.72
C PHE A 105 37.02 0.39 -4.49
N PRO A 106 38.33 0.71 -4.56
CA PRO A 106 39.22 0.63 -3.39
C PRO A 106 38.92 1.71 -2.35
N ASN A 107 38.53 2.92 -2.77
CA ASN A 107 38.18 4.01 -1.86
C ASN A 107 36.94 3.69 -1.02
N ARG A 108 36.02 2.86 -1.51
CA ARG A 108 34.88 2.36 -0.73
C ARG A 108 35.31 1.33 0.33
N LEU A 109 36.36 0.55 0.07
CA LEU A 109 36.89 -0.43 1.03
C LEU A 109 37.74 0.19 2.14
N SER A 110 38.39 1.33 1.85
CA SER A 110 39.26 2.03 2.81
C SER A 110 38.55 3.00 3.75
N GLN A 111 37.21 3.14 3.68
CA GLN A 111 36.51 4.04 4.60
C GLN A 111 36.45 3.43 6.00
N PRO A 112 36.88 4.16 7.06
CA PRO A 112 36.73 3.68 8.42
C PRO A 112 35.25 3.48 8.71
N LYS A 113 34.89 2.28 9.19
CA LYS A 113 33.53 1.81 9.51
C LYS A 113 32.87 2.63 10.63
N LYS A 114 32.66 3.91 10.40
CA LYS A 114 31.79 4.74 11.22
C LYS A 114 30.53 4.92 10.38
N VAL A 115 29.43 4.29 10.82
CA VAL A 115 28.04 4.54 10.40
C VAL A 115 27.44 3.57 9.36
N LEU A 116 27.76 2.27 9.37
CA LEU A 116 26.86 1.27 8.73
C LEU A 116 26.60 0.08 9.66
N LEU A 117 25.32 -0.19 9.87
CA LEU A 117 24.74 -1.07 10.87
C LEU A 117 25.20 -2.54 10.69
N TYR A 118 25.69 -3.14 11.78
CA TYR A 118 25.82 -4.55 12.20
C TYR A 118 26.09 -5.72 11.20
N GLU A 119 26.05 -5.57 9.88
CA GLU A 119 26.31 -6.67 8.91
C GLU A 119 27.66 -6.58 8.16
N ASP A 120 28.46 -5.56 8.48
CA ASP A 120 29.52 -5.03 7.63
C ASP A 120 30.89 -5.76 7.75
N LEU A 121 30.94 -6.92 8.40
CA LEU A 121 32.15 -7.77 8.45
C LEU A 121 32.25 -8.74 7.27
N ARG A 122 31.15 -8.99 6.55
CA ARG A 122 31.14 -9.76 5.29
C ARG A 122 31.50 -8.92 4.05
N CYS A 123 31.60 -7.60 4.22
CA CYS A 123 31.61 -6.62 3.13
C CYS A 123 32.90 -6.59 2.29
N SER A 124 34.08 -6.84 2.88
CA SER A 124 35.35 -6.80 2.12
C SER A 124 35.46 -7.98 1.13
N LYS A 125 35.20 -9.21 1.58
CA LYS A 125 35.30 -10.43 0.75
C LYS A 125 34.18 -10.53 -0.30
N LEU A 126 33.04 -9.89 -0.03
CA LEU A 126 31.93 -9.81 -0.98
C LEU A 126 31.98 -8.54 -1.83
N SER A 127 32.92 -7.61 -1.61
CA SER A 127 32.94 -6.31 -2.30
C SER A 127 33.10 -6.45 -3.81
N ALA A 128 34.09 -7.26 -4.26
CA ALA A 128 34.26 -7.58 -5.68
C ALA A 128 33.00 -8.24 -6.26
N LEU A 129 32.39 -9.17 -5.51
CA LEU A 129 31.16 -9.84 -5.93
C LEU A 129 29.99 -8.86 -6.04
N VAL A 130 29.82 -7.95 -5.10
CA VAL A 130 28.77 -6.91 -5.10
C VAL A 130 28.96 -5.95 -6.28
N PHE A 131 30.18 -5.46 -6.51
CA PHE A 131 30.46 -4.60 -7.67
C PHE A 131 30.22 -5.33 -9.00
N SER A 132 30.56 -6.62 -9.06
CA SER A 132 30.36 -7.45 -10.26
C SER A 132 28.90 -7.71 -10.64
N GLN A 133 27.95 -7.46 -9.74
CA GLN A 133 26.51 -7.63 -9.98
C GLN A 133 25.88 -6.42 -10.68
N VAL A 134 26.55 -5.25 -10.70
CA VAL A 134 25.98 -4.00 -11.23
C VAL A 134 25.88 -4.01 -12.76
N SER A 135 26.96 -4.43 -13.45
CA SER A 135 27.01 -4.52 -14.92
C SER A 135 28.19 -5.39 -15.37
N ILE A 136 28.19 -5.79 -16.65
CA ILE A 136 29.33 -6.50 -17.27
C ILE A 136 30.60 -5.63 -17.23
N GLY A 137 30.48 -4.32 -17.43
CA GLY A 137 31.62 -3.39 -17.35
C GLY A 137 32.23 -3.36 -15.95
N TRP A 138 31.40 -3.23 -14.92
CA TRP A 138 31.84 -3.26 -13.52
C TRP A 138 32.49 -4.58 -13.14
N ARG A 139 31.94 -5.69 -13.63
CA ARG A 139 32.51 -7.03 -13.41
C ARG A 139 33.91 -7.16 -13.99
N ARG A 140 34.14 -6.68 -15.22
CA ARG A 140 35.48 -6.70 -15.83
C ARG A 140 36.47 -5.93 -14.96
N VAL A 141 36.15 -4.70 -14.60
CA VAL A 141 37.00 -3.87 -13.74
C VAL A 141 37.25 -4.54 -12.38
N ALA A 142 36.24 -5.15 -11.76
CA ALA A 142 36.40 -5.82 -10.47
C ALA A 142 37.31 -7.07 -10.54
N LEU A 143 37.31 -7.79 -11.67
CA LEU A 143 38.22 -8.91 -11.91
C LEU A 143 39.66 -8.45 -12.19
N ASP A 144 39.81 -7.31 -12.88
CA ASP A 144 41.10 -6.71 -13.21
C ASP A 144 41.78 -6.02 -12.01
N LEU A 145 41.08 -5.90 -10.87
CA LEU A 145 41.59 -5.30 -9.64
C LEU A 145 41.82 -6.37 -8.54
N PRO A 146 43.05 -6.91 -8.42
CA PRO A 146 43.38 -7.91 -7.39
C PRO A 146 43.14 -7.43 -5.95
N ARG A 147 43.17 -6.11 -5.71
CA ARG A 147 42.98 -5.51 -4.38
C ARG A 147 41.56 -5.63 -3.82
N LEU A 148 40.60 -6.12 -4.61
CA LEU A 148 39.19 -6.29 -4.21
C LEU A 148 38.85 -7.70 -3.72
N TRP A 149 39.80 -8.64 -3.83
CA TRP A 149 39.67 -10.05 -3.44
C TRP A 149 40.52 -10.33 -2.20
#